data_AF-A0A7Y8IUP6-F1
#
_entry.id   AF-A0A7Y8IUP6-F1
#
_cell.length_a   1.000
_cell.length_b   1.000
_cell.length_c   1.000
_cell.angle_alpha   90.00
_cell.angle_beta   90.00
_cell.angle_gamma   90.00
#
_symmetry.space_group_name_H-M   'P 1'
#
loop_
_entity.id
_entity.type
_entity.pdbx_description
1 polymer ?
#
loop_
_entity_poly.entity_id
_entity_poly.type
_entity_poly.pdbx_seq_one_letter_code
_entity_poly.pdbx_strand_id
1 'polypeptide(L)'
;MDKLDQEEKRYRVLLLGIGENSKQEIDSFCDQLSKNYGIPLPVLKKIVGRCPIILKKNLSLKKAELLGRTLKAFGGNVSIEERRDDPPILLEFQDLVPHQLALESSYLRKAPGGAWSIIGRIKNISDEMLTDIWALAQFFDVFGEFVAFEESPLPINPLPPEEGSPFKVIFEGEATIRKISIAFKNALGQPIPAVDKRKKREWIEVELTQADEHFLSIPERPPAMEQRAEGPKFSEEETPTGAEKSDGLPIEEFSQEISPLRLEEDFIEKGMAIAEPDLKISPKLSDENEWQKQEAPMSPLKLESFETSSLPASEGSVEPREEEKGLPDLEPSSIEKEVPKESILHHSVFKEATHLLETISEKSIREEKPSPFPWLEDFRRSVEIYYQRLPNIFANWFKECQKEGSFINSIHALLTLLAYSRFDQGNQPVQALENTQRVVRIILQRDISADDIPPLEGTTFISGEGWKDLFHRALPKLHQIGNAILEKRRWKAFDLERLLQVIPQMGHQNSRLAIDLMHELFTELIEIDFSNTPVVIEERLYRVASRLGILNPHFDTSQRAPSTGDIKIQSFAQMAFPQNPLMIEEPMTLMAMEEDQGGHCFPTQPQCEGCLFETFCPRLHLQFDPSEKGMRK
;
A
#
# COMPACT_ATOMS: atom_id res chain seq x y z
N MET A 1 -16.66 -19.00 -7.09
CA MET A 1 -15.26 -18.56 -7.13
C MET A 1 -14.72 -18.47 -5.70
N ASP A 2 -14.99 -19.45 -4.83
CA ASP A 2 -14.73 -19.36 -3.36
C ASP A 2 -13.52 -20.22 -2.93
N LYS A 3 -12.46 -20.19 -3.72
CA LYS A 3 -11.19 -20.89 -3.43
C LYS A 3 -9.99 -19.94 -3.36
N LEU A 4 -10.25 -18.64 -3.16
CA LEU A 4 -9.24 -17.62 -2.98
C LEU A 4 -8.81 -17.58 -1.51
N ASP A 5 -7.56 -18.00 -1.28
CA ASP A 5 -6.71 -17.70 -0.13
C ASP A 5 -7.27 -17.98 1.27
N GLN A 6 -7.50 -19.26 1.57
CA GLN A 6 -7.09 -19.71 2.90
C GLN A 6 -5.56 -19.65 2.92
N GLU A 7 -5.00 -18.50 3.33
CA GLU A 7 -3.59 -18.42 3.69
C GLU A 7 -3.28 -19.63 4.57
N GLU A 8 -2.43 -20.53 4.10
CA GLU A 8 -2.07 -21.73 4.86
C GLU A 8 -1.49 -21.26 6.19
N LYS A 9 -2.26 -21.45 7.27
CA LYS A 9 -1.85 -21.21 8.66
C LYS A 9 -0.40 -21.66 8.84
N ARG A 10 0.44 -20.76 9.34
CA ARG A 10 1.89 -21.00 9.43
C ARG A 10 2.23 -21.56 10.81
N TYR A 11 2.75 -22.78 10.86
CA TYR A 11 3.15 -23.45 12.10
C TYR A 11 4.66 -23.42 12.28
N ARG A 12 5.12 -23.47 13.54
CA ARG A 12 6.51 -23.72 13.91
C ARG A 12 6.62 -24.86 14.91
N VAL A 13 7.75 -25.55 14.90
CA VAL A 13 8.04 -26.67 15.80
C VAL A 13 9.20 -26.30 16.72
N LEU A 14 8.96 -26.36 18.03
CA LEU A 14 9.93 -26.06 19.08
C LEU A 14 10.33 -27.37 19.76
N LEU A 15 11.63 -27.61 19.85
CA LEU A 15 12.18 -28.65 20.69
C LEU A 15 12.49 -28.05 22.07
N LEU A 16 11.66 -28.35 23.05
CA LEU A 16 11.76 -27.83 24.41
C LEU A 16 12.83 -28.56 25.23
N GLY A 17 13.04 -29.85 24.94
CA GLY A 17 14.03 -30.70 25.60
C GLY A 17 13.98 -32.14 25.09
N ILE A 18 14.71 -33.05 25.71
CA ILE A 18 14.70 -34.50 25.40
C ILE A 18 14.52 -35.26 26.70
N GLY A 19 13.48 -36.10 26.82
CA GLY A 19 13.23 -36.92 28.00
C GLY A 19 13.32 -36.11 29.30
N GLU A 20 14.13 -36.60 30.24
CA GLU A 20 14.48 -35.94 31.51
C GLU A 20 15.73 -35.06 31.40
N ASN A 21 16.20 -34.80 30.17
CA ASN A 21 17.41 -34.05 29.83
C ASN A 21 18.70 -34.73 30.33
N SER A 22 18.67 -36.06 30.49
CA SER A 22 19.86 -36.84 30.86
C SER A 22 20.82 -36.99 29.67
N LYS A 23 22.13 -37.06 29.94
CA LYS A 23 23.15 -37.23 28.89
C LYS A 23 22.90 -38.48 28.04
N GLN A 24 22.43 -39.56 28.67
CA GLN A 24 22.14 -40.84 28.00
C GLN A 24 20.96 -40.73 27.03
N GLU A 25 19.88 -40.04 27.43
CA GLU A 25 18.73 -39.81 26.55
C GLU A 25 19.07 -38.87 25.39
N ILE A 26 19.87 -37.83 25.65
CA ILE A 26 20.37 -36.91 24.62
C ILE A 26 21.21 -37.66 23.59
N ASP A 27 22.17 -38.48 24.04
CA ASP A 27 23.03 -39.27 23.16
C ASP A 27 22.19 -40.27 22.34
N SER A 28 21.28 -40.99 22.99
CA SER A 28 20.36 -41.93 22.32
C SER A 28 19.47 -41.24 21.27
N PHE A 29 18.86 -40.11 21.60
CA PHE A 29 18.05 -39.33 20.66
C PHE A 29 18.86 -38.89 19.44
N CYS A 30 20.08 -38.37 19.66
CA CYS A 30 20.96 -37.94 18.58
C CYS A 30 21.41 -39.11 17.70
N ASP A 31 21.79 -40.25 18.30
CA ASP A 31 22.22 -41.44 17.57
C ASP A 31 21.09 -42.00 16.70
N GLN A 32 19.87 -42.09 17.25
CA GLN A 32 18.70 -42.58 16.51
C GLN A 32 18.32 -41.68 15.34
N LEU A 33 18.29 -40.35 15.53
CA LEU A 33 18.04 -39.40 14.43
C LEU A 33 19.15 -39.42 13.39
N SER A 34 20.42 -39.49 13.82
CA SER A 34 21.58 -39.55 12.91
C SER A 34 21.50 -40.79 12.03
N LYS A 35 21.21 -41.95 12.62
CA LYS A 35 21.09 -43.23 11.91
C LYS A 35 19.91 -43.26 10.93
N ASN A 36 18.76 -42.70 11.32
CA ASN A 36 17.55 -42.79 10.50
C ASN A 36 17.47 -41.75 9.39
N TYR A 37 18.05 -40.55 9.58
CA TYR A 37 17.93 -39.44 8.64
C TYR A 37 19.28 -38.95 8.07
N GLY A 38 20.40 -39.57 8.44
CA GLY A 38 21.73 -39.22 7.93
C GLY A 38 22.24 -37.86 8.43
N ILE A 39 21.70 -37.33 9.52
CA ILE A 39 22.13 -36.04 10.06
C ILE A 39 23.41 -36.24 10.89
N PRO A 40 24.50 -35.48 10.65
CA PRO A 40 25.74 -35.65 11.41
C PRO A 40 25.54 -35.46 12.92
N LEU A 41 26.02 -36.43 13.71
CA LEU A 41 25.90 -36.43 15.17
C LEU A 41 26.38 -35.11 15.86
N PRO A 42 27.51 -34.49 15.45
CA PRO A 42 27.95 -33.23 16.05
C PRO A 42 26.95 -32.10 15.87
N VAL A 43 26.20 -32.09 14.75
CA VAL A 43 25.17 -31.08 14.46
C VAL A 43 23.97 -31.28 15.37
N LEU A 44 23.48 -32.52 15.53
CA LEU A 44 22.37 -32.84 16.43
C LEU A 44 22.69 -32.47 17.87
N LYS A 45 23.87 -32.84 18.37
CA LYS A 45 24.32 -32.47 19.73
C LYS A 45 24.36 -30.96 19.93
N LYS A 46 24.80 -30.20 18.92
CA LYS A 46 24.81 -28.73 18.96
C LYS A 46 23.41 -28.12 18.97
N ILE A 47 22.45 -28.71 18.25
CA ILE A 47 21.05 -28.27 18.24
C ILE A 47 20.39 -28.54 19.59
N VAL A 48 20.53 -29.77 20.11
CA VAL A 48 19.94 -30.21 21.38
C VAL A 48 20.52 -29.43 22.56
N GLY A 49 21.81 -29.13 22.55
CA GLY A 49 22.45 -28.30 23.58
C GLY A 49 21.93 -26.86 23.66
N ARG A 50 21.04 -26.44 22.73
CA ARG A 50 20.39 -25.12 22.71
C ARG A 50 18.91 -25.17 23.05
N CYS A 51 18.37 -26.30 23.52
CA CYS A 51 16.97 -26.37 23.95
C CYS A 51 16.67 -25.37 25.09
N PRO A 52 15.53 -24.64 25.02
CA PRO A 52 14.51 -24.68 23.98
C PRO A 52 14.93 -23.98 22.66
N ILE A 53 14.69 -24.64 21.51
CA ILE A 53 15.05 -24.11 20.18
C ILE A 53 13.94 -24.28 19.15
N ILE A 54 13.78 -23.27 18.27
CA ILE A 54 12.90 -23.36 17.10
C ILE A 54 13.60 -24.16 16.01
N LEU A 55 13.08 -25.35 15.67
CA LEU A 55 13.68 -26.21 14.65
C LEU A 55 13.29 -25.77 13.23
N LYS A 56 12.01 -25.42 13.03
CA LYS A 56 11.49 -25.00 11.73
C LYS A 56 10.29 -24.09 11.90
N LYS A 57 10.17 -23.09 11.02
CA LYS A 57 9.06 -22.13 10.92
C LYS A 57 8.33 -22.30 9.58
N ASN A 58 7.12 -21.73 9.47
CA ASN A 58 6.32 -21.67 8.25
C ASN A 58 6.01 -23.05 7.65
N LEU A 59 5.70 -24.02 8.51
CA LEU A 59 5.23 -25.34 8.09
C LEU A 59 3.70 -25.33 7.94
N SER A 60 3.17 -26.17 7.05
CA SER A 60 1.76 -26.55 7.10
C SER A 60 1.50 -27.46 8.30
N LEU A 61 0.25 -27.50 8.80
CA LEU A 61 -0.12 -28.29 9.98
C LEU A 61 0.38 -29.73 9.87
N LYS A 62 0.08 -30.41 8.76
CA LYS A 62 0.51 -31.81 8.51
C LYS A 62 2.02 -32.00 8.62
N LYS A 63 2.82 -31.05 8.10
CA LYS A 63 4.29 -31.12 8.18
C LYS A 63 4.79 -30.86 9.60
N ALA A 64 4.19 -29.90 10.30
CA ALA A 64 4.54 -29.60 11.68
C ALA A 64 4.19 -30.77 12.62
N GLU A 65 3.01 -31.37 12.45
CA GLU A 65 2.57 -32.56 13.19
C GLU A 65 3.47 -33.76 12.92
N LEU A 66 3.77 -34.03 11.64
CA LEU A 66 4.67 -35.13 11.28
C LEU A 66 6.05 -34.96 11.92
N LEU A 67 6.63 -33.75 11.84
CA LEU A 67 7.92 -33.45 12.45
C LEU A 67 7.84 -33.58 13.98
N GLY A 68 6.80 -33.02 14.60
CA GLY A 68 6.61 -33.08 16.05
C GLY A 68 6.41 -34.51 16.57
N ARG A 69 5.60 -35.32 15.88
CA ARG A 69 5.39 -36.75 16.19
C ARG A 69 6.68 -37.55 16.02
N THR A 70 7.43 -37.31 14.94
CA THR A 70 8.72 -37.96 14.69
C THR A 70 9.70 -37.68 15.84
N LEU A 71 9.87 -36.41 16.20
CA LEU A 71 10.76 -36.01 17.29
C LEU A 71 10.30 -36.56 18.65
N LYS A 72 8.99 -36.57 18.93
CA LYS A 72 8.42 -37.19 20.13
C LYS A 72 8.70 -38.69 20.19
N ALA A 73 8.59 -39.40 19.08
CA ALA A 73 8.88 -40.84 19.00
C ALA A 73 10.35 -41.18 19.32
N PHE A 74 11.28 -40.26 19.11
CA PHE A 74 12.69 -40.40 19.51
C PHE A 74 12.97 -39.96 20.96
N GLY A 75 11.96 -39.49 21.70
CA GLY A 75 12.10 -39.01 23.08
C GLY A 75 12.19 -37.49 23.23
N GLY A 76 11.94 -36.71 22.17
CA GLY A 76 11.92 -35.25 22.22
C GLY A 76 10.67 -34.68 22.89
N ASN A 77 10.82 -33.68 23.76
CA ASN A 77 9.72 -32.85 24.24
C ASN A 77 9.49 -31.69 23.26
N VAL A 78 8.36 -31.70 22.56
CA VAL A 78 8.10 -30.82 21.41
C VAL A 78 6.77 -30.09 21.57
N SER A 79 6.80 -28.78 21.32
CA SER A 79 5.63 -27.93 21.18
C SER A 79 5.45 -27.50 19.72
N ILE A 80 4.23 -27.57 19.21
CA ILE A 80 3.87 -27.04 17.89
C ILE A 80 3.08 -25.78 18.15
N GLU A 81 3.51 -24.67 17.56
CA GLU A 81 2.82 -23.41 17.72
C GLU A 81 2.32 -22.89 16.37
N GLU A 82 1.09 -22.41 16.35
CA GLU A 82 0.45 -21.73 15.22
C GLU A 82 0.72 -20.23 15.32
N ARG A 83 1.15 -19.63 14.20
CA ARG A 83 1.20 -18.18 14.08
C ARG A 83 -0.22 -17.66 14.03
N ARG A 84 -0.58 -16.78 14.97
CA ARG A 84 -1.83 -16.04 14.84
C ARG A 84 -1.64 -14.94 13.82
N ASP A 85 -2.34 -15.04 12.70
CA ASP A 85 -2.53 -13.94 11.75
C ASP A 85 -3.69 -13.04 12.22
N ASP A 86 -3.76 -12.76 13.53
CA ASP A 86 -4.71 -11.80 14.06
C ASP A 86 -4.31 -10.41 13.53
N PRO A 87 -5.27 -9.59 13.06
CA PRO A 87 -5.05 -8.19 12.71
C PRO A 87 -4.22 -7.47 13.80
N PRO A 88 -3.13 -6.76 13.43
CA PRO A 88 -2.38 -5.97 14.40
C PRO A 88 -3.31 -5.00 15.12
N ILE A 89 -3.32 -5.10 16.45
CA ILE A 89 -3.98 -4.16 17.35
C ILE A 89 -2.94 -3.15 17.80
N LEU A 90 -3.05 -1.91 17.36
CA LEU A 90 -2.19 -0.80 17.79
C LEU A 90 -2.81 -0.05 18.98
N LEU A 91 -1.98 0.60 19.77
CA LEU A 91 -2.40 1.52 20.83
C LEU A 91 -2.03 2.95 20.41
N GLU A 92 -3.01 3.84 20.33
CA GLU A 92 -2.80 5.25 20.00
C GLU A 92 -2.30 6.05 21.21
N PHE A 93 -1.76 7.24 20.92
CA PHE A 93 -1.35 8.23 21.92
C PHE A 93 -0.25 7.76 22.90
N GLN A 94 0.52 6.73 22.54
CA GLN A 94 1.66 6.26 23.33
C GLN A 94 2.77 7.31 23.48
N ASP A 95 2.85 8.28 22.56
CA ASP A 95 3.86 9.34 22.63
C ASP A 95 3.49 10.46 23.61
N LEU A 96 2.22 10.50 24.06
CA LEU A 96 1.78 11.46 25.07
C LEU A 96 2.27 11.00 26.44
N VAL A 97 2.89 11.91 27.18
CA VAL A 97 3.37 11.69 28.54
C VAL A 97 2.81 12.76 29.48
N PRO A 98 2.55 12.44 30.77
CA PRO A 98 2.75 11.14 31.42
C PRO A 98 1.68 10.10 31.05
N HIS A 99 2.05 8.82 30.97
CA HIS A 99 1.10 7.72 30.79
C HIS A 99 0.27 7.51 32.05
N GLN A 100 -1.05 7.43 31.89
CA GLN A 100 -1.98 7.21 33.00
C GLN A 100 -2.56 5.79 32.98
N LEU A 101 -2.62 5.15 31.81
CA LEU A 101 -3.13 3.80 31.65
C LEU A 101 -2.05 2.86 31.09
N ALA A 102 -2.14 1.57 31.43
CA ALA A 102 -1.38 0.51 30.80
C ALA A 102 -2.33 -0.51 30.16
N LEU A 103 -2.17 -0.79 28.87
CA LEU A 103 -2.88 -1.88 28.20
C LEU A 103 -2.17 -3.20 28.51
N GLU A 104 -2.78 -4.05 29.33
CA GLU A 104 -2.18 -5.32 29.80
C GLU A 104 -2.48 -6.49 28.85
N SER A 105 -3.68 -6.50 28.26
CA SER A 105 -4.11 -7.53 27.31
C SER A 105 -5.12 -6.97 26.32
N SER A 106 -5.13 -7.52 25.11
CA SER A 106 -6.17 -7.28 24.11
C SER A 106 -6.22 -8.46 23.14
N TYR A 107 -7.42 -8.88 22.77
CA TYR A 107 -7.62 -9.91 21.77
C TYR A 107 -8.84 -9.59 20.92
N LEU A 108 -8.73 -9.92 19.63
CA LEU A 108 -9.81 -9.79 18.67
C LEU A 108 -10.56 -11.12 18.56
N ARG A 109 -11.89 -11.06 18.50
CA ARG A 109 -12.74 -12.21 18.29
C ARG A 109 -13.85 -11.87 17.30
N LYS A 110 -13.97 -12.65 16.23
CA LYS A 110 -15.12 -12.62 15.32
C LYS A 110 -16.20 -13.59 15.81
N ALA A 111 -17.42 -13.10 15.99
CA ALA A 111 -18.58 -13.91 16.31
C ALA A 111 -19.08 -14.66 15.06
N PRO A 112 -19.81 -15.78 15.22
CA PRO A 112 -20.40 -16.49 14.08
C PRO A 112 -21.33 -15.61 13.22
N GLY A 113 -21.98 -14.61 13.83
CA GLY A 113 -22.84 -13.64 13.13
C GLY A 113 -22.08 -12.49 12.47
N GLY A 114 -20.77 -12.62 12.22
CA GLY A 114 -19.97 -11.61 11.52
C GLY A 114 -19.40 -10.50 12.40
N ALA A 115 -20.05 -10.18 13.53
CA ALA A 115 -19.63 -9.11 14.43
C ALA A 115 -18.21 -9.32 15.00
N TRP A 116 -17.43 -8.24 15.04
CA TRP A 116 -16.11 -8.22 15.64
C TRP A 116 -16.19 -7.73 17.08
N SER A 117 -15.39 -8.31 17.97
CA SER A 117 -15.28 -7.86 19.35
C SER A 117 -13.82 -7.78 19.77
N ILE A 118 -13.43 -6.63 20.29
CA ILE A 118 -12.13 -6.40 20.91
C ILE A 118 -12.35 -6.47 22.40
N ILE A 119 -11.67 -7.40 23.06
CA ILE A 119 -11.76 -7.57 24.50
C ILE A 119 -10.35 -7.40 25.06
N GLY A 120 -10.23 -6.64 26.15
CA GLY A 120 -8.94 -6.41 26.77
C GLY A 120 -9.05 -6.04 28.23
N ARG A 121 -7.89 -5.76 28.83
CA ARG A 121 -7.76 -5.29 30.20
C ARG A 121 -6.77 -4.15 30.23
N ILE A 122 -7.15 -3.08 30.90
CA ILE A 122 -6.26 -1.97 31.22
C ILE A 122 -6.01 -1.90 32.71
N LYS A 123 -4.92 -1.23 33.10
CA LYS A 123 -4.57 -0.90 34.47
C LYS A 123 -4.31 0.60 34.60
N ASN A 124 -4.87 1.22 35.64
CA ASN A 124 -4.48 2.57 36.02
C ASN A 124 -3.09 2.54 36.64
N ILE A 125 -2.17 3.29 36.04
CA ILE A 125 -0.77 3.40 36.49
C ILE A 125 -0.43 4.82 36.94
N SER A 126 -1.42 5.71 37.01
CA SER A 126 -1.26 7.02 37.64
C SER A 126 -1.52 6.94 39.15
N ASP A 127 -1.08 7.96 39.87
CA ASP A 127 -1.35 8.12 41.31
C ASP A 127 -2.76 8.68 41.58
N GLU A 128 -3.54 8.98 40.53
CA GLU A 128 -4.84 9.63 40.60
C GLU A 128 -5.98 8.67 40.26
N MET A 129 -7.16 8.91 40.85
CA MET A 129 -8.37 8.20 40.49
C MET A 129 -8.90 8.72 39.15
N LEU A 130 -9.05 7.84 38.17
CA LEU A 130 -9.52 8.20 36.84
C LEU A 130 -11.03 7.96 36.71
N THR A 131 -11.77 8.97 36.28
CA THR A 131 -13.23 8.91 36.09
C THR A 131 -13.60 8.93 34.62
N ASP A 132 -14.74 8.32 34.31
CA ASP A 132 -15.43 8.39 33.02
C ASP A 132 -14.55 7.97 31.85
N ILE A 133 -13.85 6.85 32.01
CA ILE A 133 -12.95 6.31 31.00
C ILE A 133 -13.74 5.50 29.97
N TRP A 134 -13.44 5.74 28.70
CA TRP A 134 -13.99 5.03 27.55
C TRP A 134 -12.86 4.38 26.77
N ALA A 135 -13.08 3.14 26.34
CA ALA A 135 -12.26 2.48 25.34
C ALA A 135 -12.78 2.83 23.95
N LEU A 136 -11.88 3.22 23.06
CA LEU A 136 -12.15 3.54 21.66
C LEU A 136 -11.48 2.49 20.80
N ALA A 137 -12.19 1.98 19.79
CA ALA A 137 -11.61 1.13 18.77
C ALA A 137 -11.91 1.66 17.37
N GLN A 138 -10.85 1.81 16.57
CA GLN A 138 -10.91 2.11 15.15
C GLN A 138 -10.61 0.85 14.36
N PHE A 139 -11.46 0.53 13.38
CA PHE A 139 -11.35 -0.64 12.53
C PHE A 139 -10.92 -0.20 11.13
N PHE A 140 -9.93 -0.88 10.55
CA PHE A 140 -9.41 -0.61 9.21
C PHE A 140 -9.47 -1.87 8.36
N ASP A 141 -9.80 -1.71 7.09
CA ASP A 141 -9.95 -2.82 6.14
C ASP A 141 -8.61 -3.29 5.56
N VAL A 142 -8.69 -4.14 4.53
CA VAL A 142 -7.51 -4.70 3.85
C VAL A 142 -6.65 -3.67 3.12
N PHE A 143 -7.22 -2.54 2.74
CA PHE A 143 -6.54 -1.42 2.07
C PHE A 143 -5.99 -0.39 3.07
N GLY A 144 -6.29 -0.56 4.36
CA GLY A 144 -5.95 0.38 5.41
C GLY A 144 -6.92 1.57 5.47
N GLU A 145 -8.05 1.48 4.78
CA GLU A 145 -9.11 2.48 4.84
C GLU A 145 -9.87 2.33 6.16
N PHE A 146 -10.28 3.47 6.72
CA PHE A 146 -11.08 3.50 7.94
C PHE A 146 -12.47 2.93 7.65
N VAL A 147 -12.86 1.90 8.40
CA VAL A 147 -14.17 1.24 8.26
C VAL A 147 -15.16 1.82 9.25
N ALA A 148 -14.80 1.80 10.53
CA ALA A 148 -15.71 2.16 11.61
C ALA A 148 -14.96 2.56 12.87
N PHE A 149 -15.67 3.28 13.73
CA PHE A 149 -15.22 3.70 15.05
C PHE A 149 -16.29 3.30 16.06
N GLU A 150 -15.87 2.63 17.12
CA GLU A 150 -16.75 2.19 18.19
C GLU A 150 -16.16 2.58 19.55
N GLU A 151 -17.04 2.86 20.50
CA GLU A 151 -16.66 3.24 21.85
C GLU A 151 -17.46 2.51 22.91
N SER A 152 -16.82 2.22 24.04
CA SER A 152 -17.47 1.55 25.17
C SER A 152 -16.95 2.10 26.49
N PRO A 153 -17.83 2.47 27.44
CA PRO A 153 -17.41 2.88 28.77
C PRO A 153 -16.80 1.71 29.52
N LEU A 154 -15.82 1.99 30.39
CA LEU A 154 -15.28 0.96 31.26
C LEU A 154 -16.31 0.53 32.32
N PRO A 155 -16.41 -0.77 32.62
CA PRO A 155 -17.33 -1.28 33.64
C PRO A 155 -16.92 -0.90 35.06
N ILE A 156 -15.62 -0.72 35.33
CA ILE A 156 -15.11 -0.18 36.59
C ILE A 156 -14.82 1.31 36.37
N ASN A 157 -15.69 2.16 36.91
CA ASN A 157 -15.60 3.62 36.87
C ASN A 157 -16.20 4.19 38.19
N PRO A 158 -15.47 4.97 38.99
CA PRO A 158 -14.07 5.37 38.81
C PRO A 158 -13.08 4.21 38.86
N LEU A 159 -11.90 4.39 38.24
CA LEU A 159 -10.80 3.43 38.25
C LEU A 159 -9.70 3.91 39.23
N PRO A 160 -9.56 3.29 40.41
CA PRO A 160 -8.54 3.65 41.39
C PRO A 160 -7.10 3.42 40.88
N PRO A 161 -6.09 4.08 41.47
CA PRO A 161 -4.68 3.80 41.22
C PRO A 161 -4.34 2.33 41.37
N GLU A 162 -3.49 1.79 40.49
CA GLU A 162 -3.03 0.40 40.46
C GLU A 162 -4.13 -0.68 40.26
N GLU A 163 -5.39 -0.28 40.06
CA GLU A 163 -6.47 -1.19 39.72
C GLU A 163 -6.65 -1.35 38.20
N GLY A 164 -7.23 -2.48 37.80
CA GLY A 164 -7.44 -2.79 36.40
C GLY A 164 -8.90 -3.09 36.05
N SER A 165 -9.32 -2.60 34.89
CA SER A 165 -10.68 -2.71 34.37
C SER A 165 -10.68 -3.49 33.05
N PRO A 166 -11.57 -4.48 32.87
CA PRO A 166 -11.78 -5.10 31.58
C PRO A 166 -12.51 -4.13 30.65
N PHE A 167 -12.33 -4.26 29.33
CA PHE A 167 -13.14 -3.54 28.36
C PHE A 167 -13.55 -4.45 27.22
N LYS A 168 -14.68 -4.13 26.58
CA LYS A 168 -15.18 -4.83 25.40
C LYS A 168 -15.80 -3.84 24.43
N VAL A 169 -15.22 -3.71 23.25
CA VAL A 169 -15.77 -2.92 22.15
C VAL A 169 -16.30 -3.88 21.08
N ILE A 170 -17.52 -3.66 20.60
CA ILE A 170 -18.20 -4.52 19.63
C ILE A 170 -18.45 -3.70 18.36
N PHE A 171 -18.12 -4.25 17.20
CA PHE A 171 -18.42 -3.70 15.90
C PHE A 171 -19.33 -4.67 15.14
N GLU A 172 -20.52 -4.21 14.80
CA GLU A 172 -21.51 -4.96 14.03
C GLU A 172 -21.33 -4.66 12.54
N GLY A 173 -20.48 -5.44 11.87
CA GLY A 173 -20.27 -5.31 10.42
C GLY A 173 -19.59 -6.53 9.82
N GLU A 174 -19.91 -6.81 8.55
CA GLU A 174 -19.36 -7.95 7.80
C GLU A 174 -17.97 -7.68 7.21
N ALA A 175 -17.44 -6.47 7.37
CA ALA A 175 -16.17 -6.04 6.81
C ALA A 175 -14.99 -6.92 7.28
N THR A 176 -14.06 -7.18 6.35
CA THR A 176 -12.78 -7.82 6.63
C THR A 176 -11.82 -6.81 7.27
N ILE A 177 -11.63 -6.93 8.58
CA ILE A 177 -10.74 -6.04 9.34
C ILE A 177 -9.31 -6.57 9.28
N ARG A 178 -8.37 -5.72 8.84
CA ARG A 178 -6.94 -6.06 8.76
C ARG A 178 -6.10 -5.34 9.80
N LYS A 179 -6.56 -4.20 10.32
CA LYS A 179 -5.85 -3.45 11.36
C LYS A 179 -6.86 -2.85 12.33
N ILE A 180 -6.48 -2.79 13.59
CA ILE A 180 -7.29 -2.19 14.65
C ILE A 180 -6.42 -1.21 15.40
N SER A 181 -6.98 -0.06 15.76
CA SER A 181 -6.34 0.85 16.69
C SER A 181 -7.20 1.08 17.93
N ILE A 182 -6.59 1.03 19.10
CA ILE A 182 -7.25 1.25 20.39
C ILE A 182 -6.76 2.56 20.99
N ALA A 183 -7.67 3.34 21.57
CA ALA A 183 -7.36 4.52 22.36
C ALA A 183 -8.23 4.57 23.61
N PHE A 184 -7.88 5.44 24.55
CA PHE A 184 -8.69 5.71 25.75
C PHE A 184 -8.97 7.20 25.85
N LYS A 185 -10.19 7.56 26.27
CA LYS A 185 -10.59 8.96 26.49
C LYS A 185 -11.44 9.10 27.75
N ASN A 186 -11.57 10.32 28.26
CA ASN A 186 -12.57 10.64 29.27
C ASN A 186 -13.93 11.04 28.62
N ALA A 187 -14.97 11.25 29.44
CA ALA A 187 -16.29 11.71 28.96
C ALA A 187 -16.27 13.07 28.23
N LEU A 188 -15.24 13.90 28.43
CA LEU A 188 -15.07 15.17 27.74
C LEU A 188 -14.42 15.02 26.36
N GLY A 189 -14.11 13.79 25.93
CA GLY A 189 -13.44 13.57 24.65
C GLY A 189 -11.92 13.65 24.71
N GLN A 190 -11.33 13.96 25.87
CA GLN A 190 -9.90 14.17 25.98
C GLN A 190 -9.17 12.82 26.01
N PRO A 191 -8.10 12.64 25.20
CA PRO A 191 -7.35 11.40 25.19
C PRO A 191 -6.65 11.18 26.53
N ILE A 192 -6.66 9.94 27.02
CA ILE A 192 -5.94 9.51 28.21
C ILE A 192 -4.70 8.75 27.73
N PRO A 193 -3.48 9.30 27.92
CA PRO A 193 -2.25 8.67 27.46
C PRO A 193 -2.07 7.28 28.05
N ALA A 194 -1.76 6.29 27.21
CA ALA A 194 -1.64 4.90 27.61
C ALA A 194 -0.35 4.27 27.07
N VAL A 195 0.22 3.33 27.81
CA VAL A 195 1.39 2.54 27.40
C VAL A 195 0.99 1.10 27.10
N ASP A 196 1.56 0.53 26.03
CA ASP A 196 1.33 -0.87 25.67
C ASP A 196 2.22 -1.80 26.49
N LYS A 197 1.64 -2.50 27.46
CA LYS A 197 2.34 -3.52 28.28
C LYS A 197 1.96 -4.95 27.89
N ARG A 198 1.31 -5.15 26.73
CA ARG A 198 0.92 -6.47 26.27
C ARG A 198 2.15 -7.32 25.97
N LYS A 199 2.14 -8.57 26.44
CA LYS A 199 3.07 -9.59 25.96
C LYS A 199 2.58 -10.04 24.58
N LYS A 200 3.19 -9.56 23.50
CA LYS A 200 2.87 -9.99 22.12
C LYS A 200 3.12 -11.50 21.99
N ARG A 201 2.07 -12.31 22.14
CA ARG A 201 2.09 -13.75 21.87
C ARG A 201 1.71 -13.95 20.41
N GLU A 202 2.69 -13.85 19.52
CA GLU A 202 2.50 -14.10 18.09
C GLU A 202 2.22 -15.58 17.77
N TRP A 203 2.49 -16.47 18.73
CA TRP A 203 2.47 -17.92 18.56
C TRP A 203 1.66 -18.58 19.67
N ILE A 204 0.81 -19.54 19.31
CA ILE A 204 -0.04 -20.27 20.24
C ILE A 204 0.17 -21.76 20.08
N GLU A 205 0.39 -22.44 21.20
CA GLU A 205 0.54 -23.88 21.24
C GLU A 205 -0.73 -24.58 20.75
N VAL A 206 -0.54 -25.53 19.84
CA VAL A 206 -1.57 -26.36 19.24
C VAL A 206 -1.55 -27.71 19.94
N GLU A 207 -2.67 -28.10 20.54
CA GLU A 207 -2.81 -29.43 21.12
C GLU A 207 -2.83 -30.50 20.00
N LEU A 208 -1.83 -31.38 20.03
CA LEU A 208 -1.76 -32.54 19.15
C LEU A 208 -2.82 -33.57 19.58
N THR A 209 -3.86 -33.77 18.77
CA THR A 209 -4.82 -34.86 18.99
C THR A 209 -4.12 -36.21 18.84
N GLN A 210 -4.23 -37.05 19.87
CA GLN A 210 -3.61 -38.39 19.96
C GLN A 210 -4.26 -39.45 19.04
N ALA A 211 -5.09 -39.05 18.07
CA ALA A 211 -6.03 -39.96 17.43
C ALA A 211 -5.43 -40.94 16.40
N ASP A 212 -4.15 -40.82 16.01
CA ASP A 212 -3.55 -41.63 14.92
C ASP A 212 -2.18 -42.24 15.28
N GLU A 213 -2.03 -42.87 16.45
CA GLU A 213 -0.78 -43.57 16.82
C GLU A 213 -0.52 -44.86 16.02
N HIS A 214 -1.44 -45.29 15.14
CA HIS A 214 -1.31 -46.55 14.40
C HIS A 214 -0.54 -46.47 13.07
N PHE A 215 -0.08 -45.30 12.62
CA PHE A 215 0.44 -45.11 11.26
C PHE A 215 1.98 -45.16 11.10
N LEU A 216 2.76 -45.33 12.18
CA LEU A 216 4.25 -45.30 12.11
C LEU A 216 4.93 -46.58 12.64
N SER A 217 4.38 -47.76 12.36
CA SER A 217 5.19 -48.98 12.39
C SER A 217 6.20 -48.92 11.23
N ILE A 218 7.43 -48.51 11.55
CA ILE A 218 8.57 -48.46 10.61
C ILE A 218 8.73 -49.85 9.96
N PRO A 219 8.84 -49.96 8.62
CA PRO A 219 9.05 -51.26 7.97
C PRO A 219 10.39 -51.85 8.40
N GLU A 220 10.37 -53.02 9.02
CA GLU A 220 11.60 -53.79 9.29
C GLU A 220 12.32 -54.09 7.96
N ARG A 221 13.59 -53.69 7.90
CA ARG A 221 14.46 -53.90 6.74
C ARG A 221 14.69 -55.41 6.55
N PRO A 222 14.50 -55.99 5.35
CA PRO A 222 14.73 -57.42 5.14
C PRO A 222 16.23 -57.77 5.25
N PRO A 223 16.58 -58.97 5.73
CA PRO A 223 17.97 -59.36 5.99
C PRO A 223 18.75 -59.58 4.69
N ALA A 224 20.01 -59.13 4.70
CA ALA A 224 20.95 -59.25 3.59
C ALA A 224 21.33 -60.72 3.31
N MET A 225 21.30 -61.08 2.03
CA MET A 225 21.66 -62.40 1.51
C MET A 225 23.16 -62.43 1.18
N GLU A 226 23.95 -63.19 1.95
CA GLU A 226 25.36 -63.49 1.68
C GLU A 226 25.47 -64.42 0.45
N GLN A 227 26.23 -64.00 -0.56
CA GLN A 227 26.68 -64.89 -1.64
C GLN A 227 28.19 -65.14 -1.52
N ARG A 228 28.53 -66.41 -1.28
CA ARG A 228 29.86 -66.99 -1.53
C ARG A 228 30.07 -67.13 -3.04
N ALA A 229 31.25 -66.74 -3.53
CA ALA A 229 31.79 -67.24 -4.79
C ALA A 229 33.24 -67.66 -4.58
N GLU A 230 33.50 -68.93 -4.88
CA GLU A 230 34.81 -69.57 -4.95
C GLU A 230 35.58 -69.06 -6.17
N GLY A 231 36.91 -68.91 -6.01
CA GLY A 231 37.83 -68.62 -7.11
C GLY A 231 38.03 -69.82 -8.04
N PRO A 232 38.80 -69.63 -9.13
CA PRO A 232 40.16 -70.14 -9.06
C PRO A 232 41.25 -69.21 -9.62
N LYS A 233 42.46 -69.49 -9.13
CA LYS A 233 43.75 -68.83 -9.35
C LYS A 233 44.37 -69.15 -10.71
N PHE A 234 45.28 -68.25 -11.12
CA PHE A 234 46.67 -68.41 -11.65
C PHE A 234 46.89 -67.29 -12.69
N SER A 235 48.01 -66.59 -12.83
CA SER A 235 49.25 -66.34 -12.08
C SER A 235 50.13 -65.50 -13.03
N GLU A 236 50.87 -64.51 -12.50
CA GLU A 236 52.16 -63.98 -13.00
C GLU A 236 52.18 -63.40 -14.45
N GLU A 237 52.85 -62.31 -14.82
CA GLU A 237 54.00 -61.58 -14.29
C GLU A 237 54.16 -60.26 -15.11
N GLU A 238 54.92 -59.32 -14.55
CA GLU A 238 55.74 -58.27 -15.22
C GLU A 238 55.12 -57.02 -15.90
N THR A 239 55.44 -55.87 -15.30
CA THR A 239 55.65 -54.51 -15.88
C THR A 239 56.79 -54.50 -16.94
N PRO A 240 57.07 -53.45 -17.77
CA PRO A 240 56.79 -52.00 -17.56
C PRO A 240 56.54 -51.13 -18.83
N THR A 241 56.25 -49.84 -18.58
CA THR A 241 56.56 -48.62 -19.40
C THR A 241 56.17 -48.54 -20.88
N GLY A 242 55.39 -47.50 -21.22
CA GLY A 242 55.34 -46.96 -22.58
C GLY A 242 54.29 -45.86 -22.71
N ALA A 243 54.74 -44.62 -22.84
CA ALA A 243 53.92 -43.45 -23.14
C ALA A 243 53.41 -43.48 -24.58
N GLU A 244 52.16 -43.06 -24.84
CA GLU A 244 51.80 -42.30 -26.03
C GLU A 244 50.42 -41.65 -25.91
N LYS A 245 50.34 -40.44 -26.45
CA LYS A 245 49.16 -39.57 -26.55
C LYS A 245 48.25 -40.04 -27.70
N SER A 246 46.93 -39.93 -27.53
CA SER A 246 46.06 -39.47 -28.62
C SER A 246 44.68 -39.04 -28.11
N ASP A 247 44.17 -38.01 -28.77
CA ASP A 247 42.93 -37.26 -28.57
C ASP A 247 41.63 -38.08 -28.58
N GLY A 248 40.58 -37.56 -27.93
CA GLY A 248 39.22 -38.03 -28.19
C GLY A 248 38.10 -37.61 -27.23
N LEU A 249 37.61 -36.38 -27.42
CA LEU A 249 36.24 -35.89 -27.21
C LEU A 249 35.64 -35.78 -25.78
N PRO A 250 34.85 -34.71 -25.51
CA PRO A 250 34.34 -34.39 -24.19
C PRO A 250 33.00 -35.10 -23.90
N ILE A 251 32.89 -35.68 -22.72
CA ILE A 251 31.61 -36.10 -22.14
C ILE A 251 31.24 -35.09 -21.05
N GLU A 252 30.05 -34.52 -21.19
CA GLU A 252 29.41 -33.62 -20.24
C GLU A 252 29.22 -34.29 -18.88
N GLU A 253 29.92 -33.79 -17.85
CA GLU A 253 29.58 -34.05 -16.45
C GLU A 253 28.82 -32.86 -15.86
N PHE A 254 27.52 -33.05 -15.68
CA PHE A 254 26.66 -32.23 -14.85
C PHE A 254 27.10 -32.35 -13.38
N SER A 255 27.89 -31.38 -12.90
CA SER A 255 28.08 -31.13 -11.47
C SER A 255 27.15 -30.00 -11.03
N GLN A 256 26.04 -30.35 -10.37
CA GLN A 256 25.25 -29.38 -9.60
C GLN A 256 25.96 -29.12 -8.28
N GLU A 257 26.61 -27.96 -8.18
CA GLU A 257 27.09 -27.39 -6.93
C GLU A 257 25.90 -27.09 -6.01
N ILE A 258 25.88 -27.73 -4.84
CA ILE A 258 25.02 -27.37 -3.72
C ILE A 258 25.70 -26.21 -2.99
N SER A 259 25.16 -24.99 -3.16
CA SER A 259 25.59 -23.81 -2.43
C SER A 259 25.41 -23.98 -0.91
N PRO A 260 26.42 -23.68 -0.07
CA PRO A 260 26.27 -23.71 1.38
C PRO A 260 25.41 -22.55 1.89
N LEU A 261 24.52 -22.85 2.84
CA LEU A 261 23.73 -21.90 3.63
C LEU A 261 24.61 -20.76 4.18
N ARG A 262 24.32 -19.53 3.73
CA ARG A 262 24.82 -18.29 4.34
C ARG A 262 23.95 -17.94 5.55
N LEU A 263 24.56 -17.95 6.74
CA LEU A 263 24.00 -17.37 7.96
C LEU A 263 24.24 -15.85 7.88
N GLU A 264 23.17 -15.06 7.83
CA GLU A 264 23.24 -13.60 7.98
C GLU A 264 23.31 -13.27 9.48
N GLU A 265 24.42 -12.65 9.89
CA GLU A 265 24.60 -12.03 11.19
C GLU A 265 24.47 -10.51 11.00
N ASP A 266 23.40 -9.94 11.55
CA ASP A 266 23.22 -8.50 11.70
C ASP A 266 24.17 -7.96 12.77
N PHE A 267 24.91 -6.88 12.46
CA PHE A 267 25.56 -6.05 13.47
C PHE A 267 25.39 -4.55 13.18
N ILE A 268 24.88 -3.86 14.20
CA ILE A 268 24.69 -2.43 14.33
C ILE A 268 25.97 -1.82 14.92
N GLU A 269 26.50 -0.73 14.35
CA GLU A 269 26.80 0.55 15.06
C GLU A 269 27.73 1.52 14.30
N LYS A 270 27.36 2.82 14.40
CA LYS A 270 28.17 4.08 14.39
C LYS A 270 28.79 4.52 13.06
N GLY A 271 28.72 5.79 12.65
CA GLY A 271 28.28 7.03 13.28
C GLY A 271 29.25 8.18 12.96
N MET A 272 28.74 9.28 12.39
CA MET A 272 29.31 10.65 12.29
C MET A 272 30.56 10.82 11.36
N ALA A 273 30.80 11.92 10.64
CA ALA A 273 30.25 13.28 10.62
C ALA A 273 30.42 13.89 9.20
N ILE A 274 29.50 14.77 8.79
CA ILE A 274 29.62 15.63 7.60
C ILE A 274 30.08 17.01 8.07
N ALA A 275 31.13 17.53 7.43
CA ALA A 275 31.58 18.92 7.57
C ALA A 275 31.10 19.71 6.35
N GLU A 276 30.33 20.78 6.59
CA GLU A 276 30.00 21.79 5.57
C GLU A 276 31.07 22.89 5.54
N PRO A 277 31.42 23.40 4.34
CA PRO A 277 32.25 24.60 4.21
C PRO A 277 31.42 25.87 4.02
N ASP A 278 31.80 26.91 4.77
CA ASP A 278 31.42 28.31 4.60
C ASP A 278 31.92 28.86 3.24
N LEU A 279 31.03 29.42 2.42
CA LEU A 279 31.40 30.34 1.34
C LEU A 279 30.42 31.51 1.23
N LYS A 280 30.89 32.69 1.68
CA LYS A 280 30.33 34.01 1.40
C LYS A 280 30.93 34.54 0.10
N ILE A 281 30.14 34.82 -0.93
CA ILE A 281 30.52 35.77 -2.01
C ILE A 281 29.29 36.58 -2.44
N SER A 282 29.48 37.91 -2.47
CA SER A 282 28.53 38.97 -2.84
C SER A 282 28.21 39.03 -4.35
N PRO A 283 27.11 39.68 -4.78
CA PRO A 283 26.79 39.86 -6.20
C PRO A 283 27.27 41.24 -6.72
N LYS A 284 27.74 41.27 -7.97
CA LYS A 284 27.84 42.47 -8.80
C LYS A 284 27.70 42.14 -10.28
N LEU A 285 26.77 42.84 -10.93
CA LEU A 285 26.73 43.26 -12.34
C LEU A 285 26.68 42.14 -13.42
N SER A 286 26.08 42.28 -14.60
CA SER A 286 25.32 43.32 -15.30
C SER A 286 24.95 42.74 -16.68
N ASP A 287 23.87 43.27 -17.26
CA ASP A 287 23.64 43.55 -18.69
C ASP A 287 23.71 42.44 -19.78
N GLU A 288 22.56 42.32 -20.46
CA GLU A 288 22.35 42.37 -21.92
C GLU A 288 23.21 41.51 -22.89
N ASN A 289 22.52 40.64 -23.64
CA ASN A 289 22.39 40.63 -25.12
C ASN A 289 21.89 39.25 -25.59
N GLU A 290 20.75 39.13 -26.25
CA GLU A 290 20.53 39.43 -27.68
C GLU A 290 21.42 38.58 -28.60
N TRP A 291 20.97 37.39 -29.01
CA TRP A 291 21.44 36.73 -30.24
C TRP A 291 20.31 35.97 -30.97
N GLN A 292 20.31 36.19 -32.28
CA GLN A 292 19.27 35.92 -33.26
C GLN A 292 19.30 34.50 -33.86
N LYS A 293 18.12 34.08 -34.30
CA LYS A 293 17.79 33.33 -35.53
C LYS A 293 18.95 32.78 -36.37
N GLN A 294 18.96 31.45 -36.52
CA GLN A 294 19.33 30.80 -37.79
C GLN A 294 18.38 29.62 -38.07
N GLU A 295 17.49 29.83 -39.03
CA GLU A 295 16.81 28.76 -39.76
C GLU A 295 17.74 28.26 -40.88
N ALA A 296 17.88 26.95 -41.01
CA ALA A 296 18.38 26.30 -42.21
C ALA A 296 17.41 25.17 -42.62
N PRO A 297 17.11 25.01 -43.92
CA PRO A 297 16.07 24.10 -44.39
C PRO A 297 16.60 22.67 -44.53
N MET A 298 15.92 21.72 -43.90
CA MET A 298 16.17 20.28 -44.10
C MET A 298 15.44 19.78 -45.35
N SER A 299 16.19 19.09 -46.19
CA SER A 299 15.73 18.43 -47.42
C SER A 299 14.88 17.18 -47.10
N PRO A 300 13.95 16.78 -47.97
CA PRO A 300 13.06 15.65 -47.70
C PRO A 300 13.79 14.32 -47.94
N LEU A 301 13.93 13.52 -46.88
CA LEU A 301 14.31 12.12 -46.98
C LEU A 301 13.11 11.32 -47.53
N LYS A 302 13.34 10.66 -48.67
CA LYS A 302 12.44 9.67 -49.27
C LYS A 302 12.32 8.49 -48.32
N LEU A 303 11.11 8.23 -47.82
CA LEU A 303 10.77 7.00 -47.12
C LEU A 303 10.08 6.05 -48.12
N GLU A 304 10.64 4.86 -48.25
CA GLU A 304 10.13 3.77 -49.08
C GLU A 304 8.76 3.31 -48.60
N SER A 305 7.84 3.19 -49.55
CA SER A 305 6.48 2.70 -49.39
C SER A 305 6.46 1.21 -49.05
N PHE A 306 5.87 0.85 -47.91
CA PHE A 306 5.37 -0.51 -47.70
C PHE A 306 3.89 -0.57 -48.11
N GLU A 307 3.64 -1.35 -49.16
CA GLU A 307 2.32 -1.80 -49.57
C GLU A 307 1.74 -2.75 -48.51
N THR A 308 0.56 -2.42 -47.99
CA THR A 308 -0.28 -3.41 -47.31
C THR A 308 -1.70 -3.36 -47.89
N SER A 309 -1.89 -4.30 -48.81
CA SER A 309 -3.12 -5.02 -49.17
C SER A 309 -4.37 -4.71 -48.33
N SER A 310 -5.35 -4.11 -49.00
CA SER A 310 -6.75 -3.95 -48.60
C SER A 310 -7.59 -5.17 -48.99
N LEU A 311 -8.56 -5.55 -48.14
CA LEU A 311 -9.77 -6.34 -48.47
C LEU A 311 -10.79 -6.24 -47.30
N PRO A 312 -12.11 -6.49 -47.51
CA PRO A 312 -13.08 -5.40 -47.65
C PRO A 312 -14.19 -5.35 -46.58
N ALA A 313 -14.90 -4.23 -46.61
CA ALA A 313 -16.14 -3.95 -45.89
C ALA A 313 -17.30 -4.89 -46.28
N SER A 314 -18.18 -5.16 -45.31
CA SER A 314 -19.54 -5.67 -45.54
C SER A 314 -20.55 -4.82 -44.76
N GLU A 315 -21.50 -4.27 -45.50
CA GLU A 315 -22.69 -3.56 -45.06
C GLU A 315 -23.86 -4.51 -44.77
N GLY A 316 -24.87 -4.01 -44.05
CA GLY A 316 -26.25 -4.51 -44.02
C GLY A 316 -26.55 -5.49 -42.88
N SER A 317 -27.67 -5.44 -42.15
CA SER A 317 -28.94 -4.74 -42.35
C SER A 317 -29.79 -4.88 -41.08
N VAL A 318 -30.59 -3.85 -40.81
CA VAL A 318 -31.69 -3.79 -39.83
C VAL A 318 -32.96 -4.42 -40.45
N GLU A 319 -33.72 -5.22 -39.70
CA GLU A 319 -35.19 -5.10 -39.55
C GLU A 319 -35.80 -6.09 -38.53
N PRO A 320 -37.00 -5.80 -37.96
CA PRO A 320 -37.62 -6.46 -36.78
C PRO A 320 -38.86 -7.31 -37.12
N ARG A 321 -39.41 -8.05 -36.13
CA ARG A 321 -40.81 -8.55 -36.06
C ARG A 321 -41.09 -9.19 -34.69
N GLU A 322 -42.01 -8.69 -33.86
CA GLU A 322 -43.49 -8.84 -33.81
C GLU A 322 -44.02 -10.08 -33.07
N GLU A 323 -45.13 -9.84 -32.39
CA GLU A 323 -45.92 -10.60 -31.41
C GLU A 323 -46.60 -11.86 -31.98
N GLU A 324 -46.93 -12.84 -31.12
CA GLU A 324 -48.32 -13.17 -30.71
C GLU A 324 -48.44 -14.49 -29.91
N LYS A 325 -49.20 -14.39 -28.80
CA LYS A 325 -50.28 -15.25 -28.26
C LYS A 325 -50.20 -16.79 -28.31
N GLY A 326 -50.62 -17.39 -27.19
CA GLY A 326 -51.45 -18.62 -27.23
C GLY A 326 -51.39 -19.53 -25.99
N LEU A 327 -52.28 -19.27 -25.02
CA LEU A 327 -52.82 -20.26 -24.07
C LEU A 327 -53.74 -21.24 -24.84
N PRO A 328 -53.97 -22.50 -24.39
CA PRO A 328 -55.00 -22.74 -23.38
C PRO A 328 -54.78 -23.91 -22.39
N ASP A 329 -55.65 -23.89 -21.39
CA ASP A 329 -55.92 -24.82 -20.27
C ASP A 329 -55.99 -26.32 -20.61
N LEU A 330 -55.76 -27.15 -19.58
CA LEU A 330 -56.61 -28.29 -19.20
C LEU A 330 -56.17 -28.88 -17.83
N GLU A 331 -56.99 -28.66 -16.79
CA GLU A 331 -57.18 -29.57 -15.64
C GLU A 331 -58.10 -30.77 -16.06
N PRO A 332 -58.38 -31.85 -15.27
CA PRO A 332 -58.24 -32.03 -13.80
C PRO A 332 -57.78 -33.43 -13.30
N SER A 333 -57.47 -33.56 -12.00
CA SER A 333 -58.26 -34.40 -11.04
C SER A 333 -57.52 -34.71 -9.72
N SER A 334 -58.18 -34.28 -8.64
CA SER A 334 -58.36 -34.86 -7.29
C SER A 334 -57.57 -36.09 -6.83
N ILE A 335 -57.04 -36.02 -5.60
CA ILE A 335 -57.48 -36.84 -4.45
C ILE A 335 -57.00 -36.20 -3.13
N GLU A 336 -57.94 -36.17 -2.18
CA GLU A 336 -57.92 -35.54 -0.86
C GLU A 336 -57.02 -36.26 0.17
N LYS A 337 -56.49 -35.48 1.14
CA LYS A 337 -56.51 -35.84 2.56
C LYS A 337 -56.29 -34.60 3.45
N GLU A 338 -57.11 -34.54 4.49
CA GLU A 338 -57.43 -33.40 5.36
C GLU A 338 -56.39 -33.07 6.47
N VAL A 339 -56.13 -31.75 6.63
CA VAL A 339 -56.15 -30.92 7.89
C VAL A 339 -55.01 -31.15 8.93
N PRO A 340 -54.42 -30.10 9.59
CA PRO A 340 -55.06 -28.85 10.05
C PRO A 340 -54.43 -27.49 9.70
N LYS A 341 -55.33 -26.50 9.81
CA LYS A 341 -55.22 -25.06 9.53
C LYS A 341 -54.28 -24.32 10.48
N GLU A 342 -53.37 -23.53 9.90
CA GLU A 342 -52.89 -22.27 10.48
C GLU A 342 -53.10 -21.14 9.45
N SER A 343 -53.52 -20.00 9.98
CA SER A 343 -54.02 -18.82 9.29
C SER A 343 -52.95 -18.08 8.48
N ILE A 344 -53.14 -17.99 7.16
CA ILE A 344 -52.41 -17.08 6.27
C ILE A 344 -53.21 -15.77 6.16
N LEU A 345 -52.85 -14.81 7.00
CA LEU A 345 -53.06 -13.38 6.77
C LEU A 345 -51.69 -12.75 6.99
N HIS A 346 -51.02 -12.32 5.90
CA HIS A 346 -50.01 -11.24 5.84
C HIS A 346 -49.16 -11.37 4.57
N HIS A 347 -49.75 -11.10 3.40
CA HIS A 347 -48.99 -10.80 2.18
C HIS A 347 -49.41 -9.49 1.50
N SER A 348 -50.38 -8.74 2.07
CA SER A 348 -50.83 -7.47 1.49
C SER A 348 -50.18 -6.24 2.15
N VAL A 349 -49.81 -6.30 3.42
CA VAL A 349 -49.25 -5.14 4.16
C VAL A 349 -47.79 -4.85 3.76
N PHE A 350 -47.06 -5.86 3.30
CA PHE A 350 -45.63 -5.70 3.01
C PHE A 350 -45.37 -5.01 1.67
N LYS A 351 -46.19 -5.25 0.64
CA LYS A 351 -46.08 -4.59 -0.67
C LYS A 351 -46.45 -3.10 -0.62
N GLU A 352 -47.39 -2.73 0.23
CA GLU A 352 -47.80 -1.34 0.43
C GLU A 352 -46.73 -0.56 1.22
N ALA A 353 -46.04 -1.21 2.17
CA ALA A 353 -44.88 -0.66 2.86
C ALA A 353 -43.65 -0.51 1.95
N THR A 354 -43.43 -1.43 1.00
CA THR A 354 -42.32 -1.30 0.03
C THR A 354 -42.57 -0.15 -0.94
N HIS A 355 -43.80 0.01 -1.42
CA HIS A 355 -44.15 1.12 -2.30
C HIS A 355 -44.08 2.48 -1.59
N LEU A 356 -44.43 2.54 -0.29
CA LEU A 356 -44.23 3.76 0.52
C LEU A 356 -42.75 4.06 0.77
N LEU A 357 -41.90 3.05 0.99
CA LEU A 357 -40.45 3.23 1.17
C LEU A 357 -39.75 3.62 -0.15
N GLU A 358 -40.15 3.07 -1.29
CA GLU A 358 -39.67 3.50 -2.60
C GLU A 358 -40.13 4.93 -2.93
N THR A 359 -41.38 5.27 -2.59
CA THR A 359 -41.89 6.64 -2.75
C THR A 359 -41.21 7.65 -1.81
N ILE A 360 -40.76 7.23 -0.62
CA ILE A 360 -39.99 8.09 0.31
C ILE A 360 -38.51 8.18 -0.12
N SER A 361 -37.95 7.11 -0.70
CA SER A 361 -36.57 7.08 -1.21
C SER A 361 -36.40 7.92 -2.48
N GLU A 362 -37.40 8.00 -3.36
CA GLU A 362 -37.36 8.82 -4.57
C GLU A 362 -37.86 10.26 -4.37
N LYS A 363 -38.58 10.57 -3.27
CA LYS A 363 -38.98 11.94 -2.89
C LYS A 363 -38.13 12.59 -1.80
N SER A 364 -36.94 12.07 -1.53
CA SER A 364 -35.86 12.88 -0.96
C SER A 364 -35.39 13.87 -2.03
N ILE A 365 -36.24 14.85 -2.36
CA ILE A 365 -35.77 16.17 -2.74
C ILE A 365 -34.88 16.55 -1.57
N ARG A 366 -33.56 16.43 -1.76
CA ARG A 366 -32.58 16.94 -0.82
C ARG A 366 -32.96 18.39 -0.63
N GLU A 367 -33.65 18.72 0.45
CA GLU A 367 -33.65 20.07 0.96
C GLU A 367 -32.17 20.39 1.09
N GLU A 368 -31.66 21.20 0.15
CA GLU A 368 -30.28 21.65 0.14
C GLU A 368 -30.07 22.38 1.45
N LYS A 369 -29.60 21.64 2.46
CA LYS A 369 -29.16 22.24 3.70
C LYS A 369 -28.14 23.30 3.28
N PRO A 370 -28.33 24.57 3.68
CA PRO A 370 -27.41 25.62 3.30
C PRO A 370 -26.00 25.16 3.65
N SER A 371 -25.08 25.31 2.70
CA SER A 371 -23.67 24.94 2.88
C SER A 371 -23.18 25.46 4.24
N PRO A 372 -22.43 24.65 5.01
CA PRO A 372 -21.85 25.11 6.27
C PRO A 372 -20.92 26.32 6.09
N PHE A 373 -20.46 26.56 4.85
CA PHE A 373 -19.63 27.69 4.47
C PHE A 373 -20.42 28.62 3.53
N PRO A 374 -20.83 29.82 3.99
CA PRO A 374 -21.60 30.77 3.17
C PRO A 374 -20.80 31.30 1.97
N TRP A 375 -19.47 31.19 2.01
CA TRP A 375 -18.54 31.62 0.97
C TRP A 375 -18.07 30.49 0.04
N LEU A 376 -18.65 29.29 0.11
CA LEU A 376 -18.18 28.12 -0.65
C LEU A 376 -18.15 28.36 -2.17
N GLU A 377 -19.16 29.03 -2.73
CA GLU A 377 -19.22 29.31 -4.17
C GLU A 377 -18.17 30.36 -4.60
N ASP A 378 -17.89 31.35 -3.75
CA ASP A 378 -16.82 32.32 -4.02
C ASP A 378 -15.45 31.63 -3.97
N PHE A 379 -15.26 30.67 -3.06
CA PHE A 379 -14.07 29.83 -3.01
C PHE A 379 -13.90 29.00 -4.29
N ARG A 380 -14.95 28.31 -4.75
CA ARG A 380 -14.92 27.55 -6.01
C ARG A 380 -14.52 28.43 -7.18
N ARG A 381 -15.18 29.59 -7.33
CA ARG A 381 -14.89 30.54 -8.40
C ARG A 381 -13.45 31.06 -8.34
N SER A 382 -12.93 31.38 -7.17
CA SER A 382 -11.54 31.80 -7.01
C SER A 382 -10.55 30.72 -7.46
N VAL A 383 -10.77 29.46 -7.08
CA VAL A 383 -9.95 28.32 -7.51
C VAL A 383 -10.05 28.09 -9.03
N GLU A 384 -11.22 28.21 -9.64
CA GLU A 384 -11.37 28.10 -11.10
C GLU A 384 -10.65 29.24 -11.84
N ILE A 385 -10.74 30.48 -11.34
CA ILE A 385 -10.04 31.64 -11.90
C ILE A 385 -8.53 31.45 -11.81
N TYR A 386 -8.03 30.84 -10.74
CA TYR A 386 -6.61 30.51 -10.57
C TYR A 386 -6.09 29.68 -11.75
N TYR A 387 -6.75 28.55 -12.03
CA TYR A 387 -6.34 27.67 -13.13
C TYR A 387 -6.57 28.28 -14.52
N GLN A 388 -7.51 29.23 -14.67
CA GLN A 388 -7.70 29.97 -15.93
C GLN A 388 -6.60 31.00 -16.19
N ARG A 389 -5.96 31.54 -15.14
CA ARG A 389 -4.99 32.63 -15.26
C ARG A 389 -3.56 32.15 -15.49
N LEU A 390 -3.21 30.94 -15.07
CA LEU A 390 -1.86 30.40 -15.21
C LEU A 390 -1.75 29.60 -16.51
N PRO A 391 -1.15 30.17 -17.58
CA PRO A 391 -0.93 29.40 -18.79
C PRO A 391 0.12 28.35 -18.49
N ASN A 392 -0.28 27.08 -18.48
CA ASN A 392 0.67 25.99 -18.40
C ASN A 392 1.49 25.95 -19.71
N ILE A 393 2.74 26.42 -19.64
CA ILE A 393 3.64 26.55 -20.79
C ILE A 393 3.85 25.21 -21.52
N PHE A 394 3.88 24.10 -20.76
CA PHE A 394 3.98 22.77 -21.32
C PHE A 394 2.68 22.36 -22.01
N ALA A 395 1.52 22.57 -21.39
CA ALA A 395 0.23 22.23 -22.01
C ALA A 395 0.00 22.98 -23.33
N ASN A 396 0.41 24.26 -23.40
CA ASN A 396 0.35 25.05 -24.62
C ASN A 396 1.27 24.47 -25.71
N TRP A 397 2.54 24.26 -25.40
CA TRP A 397 3.51 23.64 -26.32
C TRP A 397 3.06 22.25 -26.78
N PHE A 398 2.51 21.45 -25.87
CA PHE A 398 2.03 20.10 -26.16
C PHE A 398 0.84 20.13 -27.13
N LYS A 399 -0.13 21.04 -26.92
CA LYS A 399 -1.27 21.24 -27.82
C LYS A 399 -0.82 21.73 -29.20
N GLU A 400 0.20 22.58 -29.28
CA GLU A 400 0.82 22.97 -30.56
C GLU A 400 1.43 21.77 -31.28
N CYS A 401 2.25 20.97 -30.57
CA CYS A 401 2.82 19.74 -31.10
C CYS A 401 1.74 18.75 -31.61
N GLN A 402 0.62 18.65 -30.90
CA GLN A 402 -0.51 17.81 -31.30
C GLN A 402 -1.19 18.33 -32.57
N LYS A 403 -1.42 19.65 -32.68
CA LYS A 403 -1.99 20.29 -33.88
C LYS A 403 -1.10 20.13 -35.11
N GLU A 404 0.21 20.18 -34.92
CA GLU A 404 1.21 20.02 -35.96
C GLU A 404 1.42 18.55 -36.38
N GLY A 405 0.85 17.59 -35.65
CA GLY A 405 1.09 16.16 -35.89
C GLY A 405 2.52 15.73 -35.55
N SER A 406 3.19 16.45 -34.65
CA SER A 406 4.58 16.16 -34.22
C SER A 406 4.70 14.85 -33.44
N PHE A 407 3.61 14.36 -32.85
CA PHE A 407 3.55 13.05 -32.21
C PHE A 407 3.20 11.94 -33.21
N ILE A 408 4.05 10.92 -33.25
CA ILE A 408 3.89 9.74 -34.11
C ILE A 408 2.62 8.94 -33.74
N ASN A 409 2.31 8.83 -32.45
CA ASN A 409 1.17 8.10 -31.91
C ASN A 409 0.90 8.51 -30.44
N SER A 410 -0.15 7.95 -29.83
CA SER A 410 -0.53 8.25 -28.44
C SER A 410 0.54 7.88 -27.41
N ILE A 411 1.34 6.83 -27.66
CA ILE A 411 2.43 6.46 -26.76
C ILE A 411 3.56 7.49 -26.81
N HIS A 412 3.90 8.04 -27.98
CA HIS A 412 4.87 9.14 -28.10
C HIS A 412 4.41 10.36 -27.28
N ALA A 413 3.14 10.75 -27.44
CA ALA A 413 2.56 11.86 -26.71
C ALA A 413 2.60 11.61 -25.18
N LEU A 414 2.20 10.42 -24.73
CA LEU A 414 2.18 10.08 -23.30
C LEU A 414 3.58 10.04 -22.70
N LEU A 415 4.55 9.42 -23.38
CA LEU A 415 5.94 9.39 -22.92
C LEU A 415 6.52 10.81 -22.80
N THR A 416 6.18 11.70 -23.73
CA THR A 416 6.61 13.10 -23.69
C THR A 416 6.11 13.81 -22.44
N LEU A 417 4.83 13.62 -22.10
CA LEU A 417 4.24 14.13 -20.86
C LEU A 417 4.94 13.56 -19.63
N LEU A 418 5.15 12.24 -19.57
CA LEU A 418 5.83 11.60 -18.45
C LEU A 418 7.29 12.08 -18.29
N ALA A 419 7.98 12.34 -19.39
CA ALA A 419 9.33 12.93 -19.35
C ALA A 419 9.31 14.36 -18.80
N TYR A 420 8.38 15.19 -19.26
CA TYR A 420 8.19 16.53 -18.74
C TYR A 420 7.93 16.52 -17.23
N SER A 421 6.95 15.73 -16.79
CA SER A 421 6.60 15.64 -15.37
C SER A 421 7.79 15.16 -14.54
N ARG A 422 8.71 14.34 -15.07
CA ARG A 422 9.95 13.98 -14.37
C ARG A 422 10.96 15.12 -14.29
N PHE A 423 11.12 15.89 -15.36
CA PHE A 423 12.09 16.98 -15.40
C PHE A 423 11.65 18.19 -14.56
N ASP A 424 10.35 18.35 -14.31
CA ASP A 424 9.81 19.41 -13.47
C ASP A 424 10.04 19.13 -11.97
N GLN A 425 11.32 19.12 -11.58
CA GLN A 425 11.76 19.02 -10.19
C GLN A 425 11.90 20.42 -9.60
N GLY A 426 11.21 20.68 -8.48
CA GLY A 426 11.33 21.96 -7.78
C GLY A 426 10.65 23.14 -8.48
N ASN A 427 9.57 22.87 -9.23
CA ASN A 427 8.78 23.89 -9.94
C ASN A 427 9.63 24.72 -10.91
N GLN A 428 10.37 24.05 -11.78
CA GLN A 428 11.21 24.66 -12.82
C GLN A 428 10.64 24.32 -14.21
N PRO A 429 9.40 24.78 -14.51
CA PRO A 429 8.67 24.31 -15.69
C PRO A 429 9.35 24.69 -17.01
N VAL A 430 10.12 25.79 -17.03
CA VAL A 430 10.83 26.25 -18.23
C VAL A 430 11.98 25.29 -18.57
N GLN A 431 12.85 24.99 -17.61
CA GLN A 431 13.95 24.03 -17.79
C GLN A 431 13.41 22.62 -18.08
N ALA A 432 12.32 22.23 -17.43
CA ALA A 432 11.65 20.96 -17.68
C ALA A 432 11.14 20.86 -19.12
N LEU A 433 10.55 21.93 -19.65
CA LEU A 433 10.09 22.02 -21.03
C LEU A 433 11.26 21.94 -22.01
N GLU A 434 12.35 22.69 -21.78
CA GLU A 434 13.55 22.65 -22.63
C GLU A 434 14.16 21.24 -22.69
N ASN A 435 14.34 20.58 -21.54
CA ASN A 435 14.83 19.20 -21.48
C ASN A 435 13.88 18.23 -22.21
N THR A 436 12.58 18.42 -22.08
CA THR A 436 11.57 17.61 -22.80
C THR A 436 11.68 17.79 -24.30
N GLN A 437 11.81 19.03 -24.78
CA GLN A 437 11.98 19.33 -26.21
C GLN A 437 13.24 18.71 -26.80
N ARG A 438 14.32 18.59 -26.01
CA ARG A 438 15.56 17.92 -26.43
C ARG A 438 15.36 16.41 -26.61
N VAL A 439 14.62 15.75 -25.71
CA VAL A 439 14.46 14.29 -25.75
C VAL A 439 13.25 13.77 -26.52
N VAL A 440 12.29 14.64 -26.89
CA VAL A 440 11.02 14.23 -27.51
C VAL A 440 11.23 13.34 -28.75
N ARG A 441 12.20 13.66 -29.61
CA ARG A 441 12.45 12.91 -30.85
C ARG A 441 13.04 11.52 -30.63
N ILE A 442 13.72 11.32 -29.50
CA ILE A 442 14.41 10.07 -29.18
C ILE A 442 13.64 9.21 -28.18
N ILE A 443 12.60 9.74 -27.54
CA ILE A 443 11.91 9.07 -26.42
C ILE A 443 11.25 7.74 -26.80
N LEU A 444 10.95 7.52 -28.08
CA LEU A 444 10.40 6.25 -28.58
C LEU A 444 11.45 5.14 -28.74
N GLN A 445 12.73 5.48 -28.79
CA GLN A 445 13.80 4.51 -28.99
C GLN A 445 14.06 3.76 -27.68
N ARG A 446 13.86 2.44 -27.68
CA ARG A 446 14.01 1.62 -26.45
C ARG A 446 15.46 1.38 -26.06
N ASP A 447 16.33 1.25 -27.06
CA ASP A 447 17.74 0.85 -26.90
C ASP A 447 18.68 1.97 -27.32
N ILE A 448 18.35 3.22 -26.93
CA ILE A 448 19.21 4.37 -27.21
C ILE A 448 20.48 4.31 -26.35
N SER A 449 21.65 4.56 -26.95
CA SER A 449 22.88 4.69 -26.17
C SER A 449 22.82 5.94 -25.30
N ALA A 450 23.43 5.90 -24.12
CA ALA A 450 23.58 7.09 -23.29
C ALA A 450 24.22 8.24 -24.09
N ASP A 451 25.21 7.95 -24.94
CA ASP A 451 25.90 8.95 -25.76
C ASP A 451 25.00 9.67 -26.78
N ASP A 452 23.94 9.00 -27.24
CA ASP A 452 22.99 9.53 -28.23
C ASP A 452 21.95 10.47 -27.60
N ILE A 453 21.88 10.53 -26.27
CA ILE A 453 20.99 11.47 -25.57
C ILE A 453 21.63 12.87 -25.60
N PRO A 454 20.89 13.90 -26.07
CA PRO A 454 21.41 15.26 -26.15
C PRO A 454 21.75 15.82 -24.75
N PRO A 455 22.64 16.81 -24.66
CA PRO A 455 22.92 17.49 -23.40
C PRO A 455 21.65 18.05 -22.78
N LEU A 456 21.43 17.79 -21.49
CA LEU A 456 20.30 18.30 -20.72
C LEU A 456 20.76 19.44 -19.81
N GLU A 457 19.85 20.36 -19.49
CA GLU A 457 20.08 21.39 -18.49
C GLU A 457 20.02 20.80 -17.08
N GLY A 458 20.97 21.20 -16.25
CA GLY A 458 21.01 20.84 -14.83
C GLY A 458 20.03 21.66 -14.00
N THR A 459 19.66 21.13 -12.84
CA THR A 459 19.04 21.90 -11.75
C THR A 459 20.08 22.27 -10.70
N THR A 460 19.66 22.94 -9.63
CA THR A 460 20.50 23.24 -8.46
C THR A 460 21.09 22.00 -7.80
N PHE A 461 20.47 20.83 -7.98
CA PHE A 461 20.85 19.58 -7.30
C PHE A 461 21.43 18.51 -8.24
N ILE A 462 21.13 18.60 -9.54
CA ILE A 462 21.48 17.56 -10.53
C ILE A 462 22.11 18.23 -11.74
N SER A 463 23.34 17.82 -12.10
CA SER A 463 24.00 18.31 -13.31
C SER A 463 23.30 17.85 -14.59
N GLY A 464 23.56 18.52 -15.71
CA GLY A 464 23.03 18.11 -17.02
C GLY A 464 23.37 16.67 -17.41
N GLU A 465 24.62 16.26 -17.19
CA GLU A 465 25.06 14.87 -17.38
C GLU A 465 24.37 13.91 -16.39
N GLY A 466 24.15 14.34 -15.15
CA GLY A 466 23.37 13.58 -14.18
C GLY A 466 21.93 13.34 -14.66
N TRP A 467 21.29 14.35 -15.26
CA TRP A 467 19.97 14.20 -15.84
C TRP A 467 19.94 13.28 -17.05
N LYS A 468 20.96 13.37 -17.91
CA LYS A 468 21.13 12.50 -19.08
C LYS A 468 21.17 11.02 -18.65
N ASP A 469 22.00 10.72 -17.65
CA ASP A 469 22.11 9.40 -17.03
C ASP A 469 20.79 8.93 -16.40
N LEU A 470 20.13 9.79 -15.62
CA LEU A 470 18.87 9.48 -14.95
C LEU A 470 17.72 9.30 -15.93
N PHE A 471 17.73 10.01 -17.06
CA PHE A 471 16.76 9.84 -18.14
C PHE A 471 16.96 8.50 -18.85
N HIS A 472 18.21 8.18 -19.24
CA HIS A 472 18.56 6.90 -19.84
C HIS A 472 18.08 5.71 -18.99
N ARG A 473 18.37 5.73 -17.69
CA ARG A 473 17.96 4.65 -16.76
C ARG A 473 16.45 4.54 -16.58
N ALA A 474 15.72 5.64 -16.71
CA ALA A 474 14.27 5.64 -16.54
C ALA A 474 13.52 5.24 -17.82
N LEU A 475 14.15 5.31 -19.00
CA LEU A 475 13.52 5.10 -20.29
C LEU A 475 12.80 3.74 -20.43
N PRO A 476 13.40 2.60 -20.02
CA PRO A 476 12.69 1.31 -20.07
C PRO A 476 11.41 1.32 -19.23
N LYS A 477 11.45 1.98 -18.07
CA LYS A 477 10.30 2.07 -17.16
C LYS A 477 9.24 3.03 -17.69
N LEU A 478 9.64 4.15 -18.29
CA LEU A 478 8.73 5.06 -18.98
C LEU A 478 7.94 4.33 -20.05
N HIS A 479 8.61 3.54 -20.90
CA HIS A 479 7.94 2.71 -21.92
C HIS A 479 6.99 1.70 -21.30
N GLN A 480 7.44 0.95 -20.29
CA GLN A 480 6.61 -0.05 -19.63
C GLN A 480 5.33 0.57 -19.05
N ILE A 481 5.46 1.66 -18.29
CA ILE A 481 4.34 2.32 -17.63
C ILE A 481 3.44 3.04 -18.64
N GLY A 482 4.00 3.70 -19.64
CA GLY A 482 3.22 4.35 -20.71
C GLY A 482 2.33 3.37 -21.46
N ASN A 483 2.84 2.18 -21.80
CA ASN A 483 2.01 1.13 -22.43
C ASN A 483 0.91 0.63 -21.47
N ALA A 484 1.25 0.34 -20.21
CA ALA A 484 0.27 -0.11 -19.22
C ALA A 484 -0.87 0.90 -18.99
N ILE A 485 -0.57 2.20 -19.04
CA ILE A 485 -1.58 3.26 -18.95
C ILE A 485 -2.52 3.21 -20.15
N LEU A 486 -2.00 3.10 -21.38
CA LEU A 486 -2.81 3.06 -22.60
C LEU A 486 -3.61 1.77 -22.78
N GLU A 487 -3.21 0.66 -22.12
CA GLU A 487 -3.97 -0.60 -22.11
C GLU A 487 -5.30 -0.47 -21.36
N LYS A 488 -5.46 0.52 -20.48
CA LYS A 488 -6.65 0.72 -19.66
C LYS A 488 -7.21 2.12 -19.84
N ARG A 489 -8.46 2.22 -20.29
CA ARG A 489 -9.14 3.52 -20.50
C ARG A 489 -9.49 4.26 -19.20
N ARG A 490 -9.76 3.53 -18.10
CA ARG A 490 -10.27 4.10 -16.85
C ARG A 490 -9.32 3.92 -15.69
N TRP A 491 -8.95 5.01 -15.03
CA TRP A 491 -8.04 5.01 -13.89
C TRP A 491 -8.66 5.69 -12.68
N LYS A 492 -8.42 5.13 -11.49
CA LYS A 492 -8.51 5.92 -10.26
C LYS A 492 -7.21 6.70 -10.15
N ALA A 493 -7.26 8.00 -9.87
CA ALA A 493 -6.06 8.83 -9.80
C ALA A 493 -5.05 8.29 -8.76
N PHE A 494 -5.52 7.80 -7.60
CA PHE A 494 -4.66 7.17 -6.59
C PHE A 494 -3.88 5.95 -7.11
N ASP A 495 -4.54 5.05 -7.86
CA ASP A 495 -3.87 3.86 -8.43
C ASP A 495 -2.85 4.26 -9.50
N LEU A 496 -3.21 5.26 -10.31
CA LEU A 496 -2.32 5.81 -11.33
C LEU A 496 -1.10 6.49 -10.71
N GLU A 497 -1.27 7.21 -9.59
CA GLU A 497 -0.18 7.84 -8.84
C GLU A 497 0.84 6.80 -8.38
N ARG A 498 0.38 5.70 -7.78
CA ARG A 498 1.26 4.60 -7.34
C ARG A 498 1.97 3.92 -8.50
N LEU A 499 1.31 3.80 -9.64
CA LEU A 499 1.92 3.22 -10.85
C LEU A 499 3.03 4.11 -11.39
N LEU A 500 2.82 5.42 -11.43
CA LEU A 500 3.79 6.40 -11.91
C LEU A 500 5.02 6.49 -11.02
N GLN A 501 4.87 6.36 -9.70
CA GLN A 501 5.98 6.39 -8.74
C GLN A 501 6.98 5.24 -8.90
N VAL A 502 6.66 4.20 -9.67
CA VAL A 502 7.63 3.13 -10.02
C VAL A 502 8.67 3.65 -11.02
N ILE A 503 8.42 4.77 -11.69
CA ILE A 503 9.38 5.41 -12.59
C ILE A 503 10.46 6.11 -11.74
N PRO A 504 11.76 5.86 -11.98
CA PRO A 504 12.83 6.48 -11.20
C PRO A 504 12.74 8.02 -11.18
N GLN A 505 12.83 8.61 -9.99
CA GLN A 505 12.69 10.06 -9.76
C GLN A 505 11.30 10.65 -10.07
N MET A 506 10.26 9.82 -10.14
CA MET A 506 8.87 10.29 -10.19
C MET A 506 8.29 10.30 -8.77
N GLY A 507 8.39 11.43 -8.07
CA GLY A 507 7.82 11.60 -6.73
C GLY A 507 6.30 11.79 -6.73
N HIS A 508 5.72 12.01 -5.55
CA HIS A 508 4.28 12.30 -5.39
C HIS A 508 3.83 13.52 -6.20
N GLN A 509 4.55 14.64 -6.06
CA GLN A 509 4.24 15.90 -6.77
C GLN A 509 4.30 15.71 -8.28
N ASN A 510 5.38 15.13 -8.80
CA ASN A 510 5.56 14.86 -10.23
C ASN A 510 4.52 13.88 -10.79
N SER A 511 4.15 12.87 -10.00
CA SER A 511 3.10 11.92 -10.39
C SER A 511 1.74 12.60 -10.50
N ARG A 512 1.40 13.48 -9.56
CA ARG A 512 0.15 14.25 -9.60
C ARG A 512 0.11 15.23 -10.75
N LEU A 513 1.19 15.97 -10.98
CA LEU A 513 1.34 16.81 -12.17
C LEU A 513 1.12 16.02 -13.46
N ALA A 514 1.69 14.82 -13.56
CA ALA A 514 1.47 13.95 -14.72
C ALA A 514 0.00 13.53 -14.87
N ILE A 515 -0.68 13.19 -13.77
CA ILE A 515 -2.09 12.81 -13.77
C ILE A 515 -2.98 13.98 -14.18
N ASP A 516 -2.71 15.18 -13.67
CA ASP A 516 -3.46 16.39 -14.01
C ASP A 516 -3.27 16.75 -15.49
N LEU A 517 -2.04 16.70 -15.99
CA LEU A 517 -1.75 16.89 -17.41
C LEU A 517 -2.41 15.81 -18.28
N MET A 518 -2.47 14.55 -17.83
CA MET A 518 -3.19 13.50 -18.55
C MET A 518 -4.69 13.77 -18.58
N HIS A 519 -5.26 14.20 -17.45
CA HIS A 519 -6.67 14.55 -17.38
C HIS A 519 -7.00 15.74 -18.30
N GLU A 520 -6.10 16.71 -18.43
CA GLU A 520 -6.29 17.86 -19.33
C GLU A 520 -6.08 17.49 -20.80
N LEU A 521 -4.99 16.78 -21.13
CA LEU A 521 -4.50 16.62 -22.50
C LEU A 521 -4.93 15.31 -23.17
N PHE A 522 -5.36 14.31 -22.40
CA PHE A 522 -5.71 12.96 -22.88
C PHE A 522 -7.17 12.59 -22.60
N THR A 523 -8.08 13.56 -22.45
CA THR A 523 -9.51 13.35 -22.14
C THR A 523 -10.21 12.33 -23.04
N GLU A 524 -9.83 12.23 -24.32
CA GLU A 524 -10.42 11.28 -25.26
C GLU A 524 -9.92 9.84 -25.07
N LEU A 525 -8.69 9.68 -24.57
CA LEU A 525 -7.98 8.40 -24.47
C LEU A 525 -8.06 7.80 -23.07
N ILE A 526 -8.04 8.64 -22.04
CA ILE A 526 -7.92 8.24 -20.63
C ILE A 526 -8.97 9.00 -19.81
N GLU A 527 -9.81 8.24 -19.10
CA GLU A 527 -10.76 8.75 -18.12
C GLU A 527 -10.18 8.52 -16.72
N ILE A 528 -9.96 9.61 -15.98
CA ILE A 528 -9.35 9.59 -14.64
C ILE A 528 -10.39 10.03 -13.61
N ASP A 529 -10.69 9.15 -12.66
CA ASP A 529 -11.57 9.40 -11.53
C ASP A 529 -10.76 9.92 -10.34
N PHE A 530 -11.01 11.18 -9.97
CA PHE A 530 -10.37 11.84 -8.83
C PHE A 530 -11.24 11.82 -7.56
N SER A 531 -12.50 11.36 -7.62
CA SER A 531 -13.49 11.52 -6.55
C SER A 531 -13.03 11.03 -5.17
N ASN A 532 -12.20 9.98 -5.13
CA ASN A 532 -11.67 9.37 -3.91
C ASN A 532 -10.19 9.69 -3.65
N THR A 533 -9.62 10.67 -4.34
CA THR A 533 -8.19 10.98 -4.21
C THR A 533 -7.97 11.91 -3.02
N PRO A 534 -7.15 11.50 -2.05
CA PRO A 534 -6.92 12.30 -0.86
C PRO A 534 -6.10 13.54 -1.20
N VAL A 535 -6.52 14.67 -0.65
CA VAL A 535 -5.76 15.91 -0.63
C VAL A 535 -4.47 15.74 0.20
N VAL A 536 -3.32 16.20 -0.29
CA VAL A 536 -2.07 16.28 0.47
C VAL A 536 -2.12 17.52 1.35
N ILE A 537 -2.10 17.29 2.66
CA ILE A 537 -2.29 18.33 3.66
C ILE A 537 -0.96 18.62 4.33
N GLU A 538 -0.28 19.63 3.83
CA GLU A 538 0.96 20.17 4.38
C GLU A 538 0.69 21.37 5.30
N GLU A 539 1.74 21.84 5.98
CA GLU A 539 1.69 23.03 6.85
C GLU A 539 1.03 24.23 6.15
N ARG A 540 1.38 24.46 4.87
CA ARG A 540 0.89 25.58 4.07
C ARG A 540 -0.62 25.52 3.86
N LEU A 541 -1.10 24.40 3.33
CA LEU A 541 -2.53 24.20 3.09
C LEU A 541 -3.32 24.23 4.40
N TYR A 542 -2.80 23.60 5.46
CA TYR A 542 -3.44 23.59 6.78
C TYR A 542 -3.56 24.99 7.38
N ARG A 543 -2.54 25.86 7.20
CA ARG A 543 -2.59 27.28 7.61
C ARG A 543 -3.69 28.03 6.87
N VAL A 544 -3.79 27.89 5.55
CA VAL A 544 -4.86 28.52 4.78
C VAL A 544 -6.23 27.99 5.22
N ALA A 545 -6.36 26.68 5.41
CA ALA A 545 -7.61 26.06 5.85
C ALA A 545 -8.07 26.58 7.23
N SER A 546 -7.13 26.75 8.16
CA SER A 546 -7.40 27.34 9.48
C SER A 546 -7.93 28.77 9.37
N ARG A 547 -7.33 29.58 8.48
CA ARG A 547 -7.70 31.00 8.29
C ARG A 547 -9.01 31.19 7.53
N LEU A 548 -9.33 30.26 6.64
CA LEU A 548 -10.63 30.17 5.99
C LEU A 548 -11.73 29.69 6.96
N GLY A 549 -11.38 29.13 8.11
CA GLY A 549 -12.34 28.57 9.07
C GLY A 549 -12.86 27.19 8.69
N ILE A 550 -12.15 26.47 7.82
CA ILE A 550 -12.45 25.06 7.48
C ILE A 550 -12.22 24.15 8.68
N LEU A 551 -11.23 24.50 9.51
CA LEU A 551 -10.92 23.82 10.76
C LEU A 551 -10.56 24.83 11.84
N ASN A 552 -10.66 24.41 13.10
CA ASN A 552 -10.18 25.17 14.25
C ASN A 552 -8.89 24.52 14.76
N PRO A 553 -7.73 25.17 14.61
CA PRO A 553 -6.45 24.58 14.94
C PRO A 553 -6.31 24.24 16.42
N HIS A 554 -7.10 24.84 17.32
CA HIS A 554 -7.06 24.51 18.75
C HIS A 554 -7.67 23.14 19.08
N PHE A 555 -8.62 22.66 18.27
CA PHE A 555 -9.32 21.38 18.50
C PHE A 555 -8.98 20.32 17.45
N ASP A 556 -8.74 20.74 16.21
CA ASP A 556 -8.61 19.84 15.05
C ASP A 556 -7.15 19.45 14.79
N THR A 557 -6.50 18.83 15.77
CA THR A 557 -5.05 18.55 15.74
C THR A 557 -4.61 17.75 14.50
N SER A 558 -3.38 18.00 14.03
CA SER A 558 -2.76 17.41 12.83
C SER A 558 -1.65 16.39 13.11
N GLN A 559 -1.51 15.92 14.36
CA GLN A 559 -0.31 15.19 14.81
C GLN A 559 -0.13 13.79 14.19
N ARG A 560 -1.19 13.17 13.64
CA ARG A 560 -1.12 11.87 12.94
C ARG A 560 -2.25 11.74 11.92
N ALA A 561 -1.92 11.29 10.70
CA ALA A 561 -2.91 11.01 9.66
C ALA A 561 -3.61 9.65 9.88
N PRO A 562 -4.94 9.54 9.66
CA PRO A 562 -5.87 10.64 9.38
C PRO A 562 -6.23 11.40 10.66
N SER A 563 -5.89 12.68 10.70
CA SER A 563 -6.17 13.57 11.83
C SER A 563 -7.59 14.16 11.73
N THR A 564 -8.14 14.71 12.82
CA THR A 564 -9.44 15.40 12.75
C THR A 564 -9.40 16.59 11.79
N GLY A 565 -8.27 17.30 11.75
CA GLY A 565 -8.04 18.36 10.77
C GLY A 565 -8.00 17.82 9.34
N ASP A 566 -7.37 16.66 9.13
CA ASP A 566 -7.29 16.02 7.82
C ASP A 566 -8.68 15.67 7.33
N ILE A 567 -9.48 14.99 8.15
CA ILE A 567 -10.85 14.58 7.81
C ILE A 567 -11.70 15.81 7.42
N LYS A 568 -11.56 16.93 8.14
CA LYS A 568 -12.28 18.17 7.83
C LYS A 568 -11.85 18.78 6.51
N ILE A 569 -10.54 18.85 6.24
CA ILE A 569 -10.02 19.36 4.96
C ILE A 569 -10.44 18.46 3.81
N GLN A 570 -10.34 17.13 3.95
CA GLN A 570 -10.78 16.18 2.94
C GLN A 570 -12.28 16.32 2.66
N SER A 571 -13.09 16.42 3.71
CA SER A 571 -14.54 16.62 3.58
C SER A 571 -14.86 17.94 2.90
N PHE A 572 -14.13 19.01 3.23
CA PHE A 572 -14.27 20.30 2.57
C PHE A 572 -13.87 20.23 1.09
N ALA A 573 -12.76 19.58 0.75
CA ALA A 573 -12.29 19.40 -0.61
C ALA A 573 -13.33 18.66 -1.47
N GLN A 574 -13.89 17.56 -0.96
CA GLN A 574 -14.96 16.82 -1.60
C GLN A 574 -16.25 17.63 -1.73
N MET A 575 -16.56 18.49 -0.74
CA MET A 575 -17.72 19.38 -0.82
C MET A 575 -17.51 20.49 -1.87
N ALA A 576 -16.31 21.07 -1.93
CA ALA A 576 -15.97 22.13 -2.87
C ALA A 576 -15.87 21.59 -4.31
N PHE A 577 -15.19 20.45 -4.51
CA PHE A 577 -14.95 19.86 -5.81
C PHE A 577 -15.20 18.34 -5.77
N PRO A 578 -16.47 17.89 -5.83
CA PRO A 578 -16.80 16.46 -5.69
C PRO A 578 -16.15 15.56 -6.74
N GLN A 579 -15.91 16.09 -7.94
CA GLN A 579 -15.31 15.35 -9.05
C GLN A 579 -13.78 15.38 -9.00
N ASN A 580 -13.17 16.41 -8.43
CA ASN A 580 -11.73 16.56 -8.32
C ASN A 580 -11.33 17.34 -7.04
N PRO A 581 -11.30 16.67 -5.87
CA PRO A 581 -10.93 17.31 -4.61
C PRO A 581 -9.53 17.95 -4.61
N LEU A 582 -8.62 17.49 -5.49
CA LEU A 582 -7.25 17.99 -5.57
C LEU A 582 -7.16 19.44 -6.04
N MET A 583 -8.21 19.97 -6.68
CA MET A 583 -8.22 21.35 -7.19
C MET A 583 -7.89 22.40 -6.12
N ILE A 584 -8.11 22.09 -4.84
CA ILE A 584 -7.80 23.02 -3.75
C ILE A 584 -6.31 23.08 -3.38
N GLU A 585 -5.51 22.06 -3.74
CA GLU A 585 -4.13 21.91 -3.25
C GLU A 585 -3.23 23.06 -3.66
N GLU A 586 -3.06 23.23 -4.97
CA GLU A 586 -2.14 24.19 -5.53
C GLU A 586 -2.51 25.64 -5.17
N PRO A 587 -3.77 26.11 -5.34
CA PRO A 587 -4.14 27.48 -4.98
C PRO A 587 -3.96 27.75 -3.49
N MET A 588 -4.34 26.82 -2.61
CA MET A 588 -4.17 27.01 -1.17
C MET A 588 -2.70 26.97 -0.75
N THR A 589 -1.90 26.08 -1.36
CA THR A 589 -0.47 25.97 -1.07
C THR A 589 0.29 27.20 -1.56
N LEU A 590 0.03 27.66 -2.79
CA LEU A 590 0.62 28.86 -3.37
C LEU A 590 0.34 30.08 -2.50
N MET A 591 -0.92 30.26 -2.09
CA MET A 591 -1.28 31.39 -1.22
C MET A 591 -0.49 31.37 0.09
N ALA A 592 0.00 30.23 0.56
CA ALA A 592 0.81 30.11 1.76
C ALA A 592 2.33 30.05 1.53
N MET A 593 2.82 30.24 0.30
CA MET A 593 4.25 30.36 -0.02
C MET A 593 4.86 31.66 0.50
N GLU A 594 6.16 31.85 0.26
CA GLU A 594 6.90 33.07 0.60
C GLU A 594 6.58 34.22 -0.37
N GLU A 595 6.91 35.45 0.00
CA GLU A 595 6.54 36.67 -0.74
C GLU A 595 7.16 36.70 -2.16
N ASP A 596 8.40 36.24 -2.29
CA ASP A 596 9.12 36.12 -3.55
C ASP A 596 8.52 35.07 -4.49
N GLN A 597 7.70 34.16 -3.96
CA GLN A 597 6.98 33.11 -4.68
C GLN A 597 5.50 33.47 -4.91
N GLY A 598 5.10 34.71 -4.61
CA GLY A 598 3.71 35.18 -4.80
C GLY A 598 2.73 34.70 -3.73
N GLY A 599 3.24 34.27 -2.56
CA GLY A 599 2.40 33.95 -1.41
C GLY A 599 1.83 35.20 -0.74
N HIS A 600 0.72 35.03 -0.02
CA HIS A 600 0.00 36.10 0.68
C HIS A 600 -0.31 35.75 2.15
N CYS A 601 -0.45 34.45 2.44
CA CYS A 601 -0.94 33.86 3.68
C CYS A 601 0.25 33.37 4.53
N PHE A 602 1.20 34.25 4.80
CA PHE A 602 2.43 33.96 5.57
C PHE A 602 2.14 33.52 7.01
N PRO A 603 3.02 32.74 7.66
CA PRO A 603 2.85 32.33 9.07
C PRO A 603 2.61 33.53 10.01
N THR A 604 3.40 34.59 9.84
CA THR A 604 3.28 35.85 10.58
C THR A 604 2.91 36.99 9.63
N GLN A 605 1.96 37.85 10.03
CA GLN A 605 1.58 39.06 9.28
C GLN A 605 1.19 38.79 7.81
N PRO A 606 0.13 38.01 7.54
CA PRO A 606 -0.30 37.74 6.16
C PRO A 606 -0.68 39.03 5.41
N GLN A 607 -0.23 39.15 4.17
CA GLN A 607 -0.58 40.21 3.24
C GLN A 607 -1.91 39.86 2.53
N CYS A 608 -3.02 40.18 3.19
CA CYS A 608 -4.34 39.84 2.69
C CYS A 608 -4.74 40.56 1.38
N GLU A 609 -4.15 41.73 1.09
CA GLU A 609 -4.42 42.48 -0.13
C GLU A 609 -3.84 41.74 -1.35
N GLY A 610 -4.66 41.52 -2.37
CA GLY A 610 -4.27 40.77 -3.57
C GLY A 610 -4.34 39.24 -3.43
N CYS A 611 -4.63 38.73 -2.24
CA CYS A 611 -4.80 37.29 -2.00
C CYS A 611 -5.97 36.73 -2.81
N LEU A 612 -5.83 35.51 -3.34
CA LEU A 612 -6.87 34.81 -4.11
C LEU A 612 -8.21 34.69 -3.36
N PHE A 613 -8.16 34.67 -2.03
CA PHE A 613 -9.30 34.49 -1.13
C PHE A 613 -9.66 35.77 -0.35
N GLU A 614 -9.10 36.93 -0.74
CA GLU A 614 -9.23 38.19 0.00
C GLU A 614 -10.67 38.57 0.33
N THR A 615 -11.58 38.41 -0.63
CA THR A 615 -12.94 38.95 -0.59
C THR A 615 -13.87 38.24 0.39
N PHE A 616 -13.58 36.97 0.71
CA PHE A 616 -14.45 36.14 1.55
C PHE A 616 -13.74 35.47 2.72
N CYS A 617 -12.40 35.53 2.80
CA CYS A 617 -11.66 34.93 3.90
C CYS A 617 -12.04 35.61 5.23
N PRO A 618 -12.52 34.84 6.25
CA PRO A 618 -12.85 35.38 7.56
C PRO A 618 -11.62 35.76 8.40
N ARG A 619 -10.41 35.43 7.92
CA ARG A 619 -9.12 35.78 8.57
C ARG A 619 -9.05 35.26 10.01
N LEU A 620 -9.54 34.04 10.25
CA LEU A 620 -9.47 33.42 11.57
C LEU A 620 -8.03 33.01 11.90
N HIS A 621 -7.67 32.95 13.17
CA HIS A 621 -6.36 32.41 13.60
C HIS A 621 -5.13 33.03 12.88
N LEU A 622 -5.10 34.36 12.66
CA LEU A 622 -4.00 35.03 11.93
C LEU A 622 -2.60 34.76 12.50
N GLN A 623 -2.50 34.57 13.81
CA GLN A 623 -1.23 34.32 14.51
C GLN A 623 -0.89 32.83 14.62
N PHE A 624 -1.71 31.94 14.06
CA PHE A 624 -1.46 30.50 14.15
C PHE A 624 -0.46 30.04 13.09
N ASP A 625 0.61 29.40 13.54
CA ASP A 625 1.57 28.69 12.70
C ASP A 625 1.45 27.16 12.97
N PRO A 626 1.06 26.35 11.96
CA PRO A 626 0.96 24.90 12.14
C PRO A 626 2.27 24.21 12.51
N SER A 627 3.42 24.82 12.21
CA SER A 627 4.73 24.27 12.57
C SER A 627 4.92 24.20 14.09
N GLU A 628 4.30 25.12 14.86
CA GLU A 628 4.28 25.11 16.33
C GLU A 628 3.59 23.86 16.91
N LYS A 629 2.74 23.21 16.11
CA LYS A 629 2.03 21.97 16.48
C LYS A 629 2.71 20.70 15.97
N GLY A 630 3.91 20.81 15.43
CA GLY A 630 4.69 19.68 14.95
C GLY A 630 4.32 19.18 13.56
N MET A 631 3.54 19.95 12.77
CA MET A 631 3.49 19.69 11.33
C MET A 631 4.86 20.00 10.75
N ARG A 632 5.45 19.00 10.08
CA ARG A 632 6.73 19.16 9.42
C ARG A 632 6.53 19.92 8.10
N LYS A 633 7.53 20.72 7.75
CA LYS A 633 7.66 21.36 6.45
C LYS A 633 7.82 20.35 5.33
#